data_AF-A0A5N4A7R0-F1
#
_entry.id   AF-A0A5N4A7R0-F1
#
_cell.length_a   1.000
_cell.length_b   1.000
_cell.length_c   1.000
_cell.angle_alpha   90.00
_cell.angle_beta   90.00
_cell.angle_gamma   90.00
#
_symmetry.space_group_name_H-M   'P 1'
#
loop_
_entity.id
_entity.type
_entity.pdbx_description
1 polymer ?
#
loop_
_entity_poly.entity_id
_entity_poly.type
_entity_poly.pdbx_seq_one_letter_code
_entity_poly.pdbx_strand_id
1 'polypeptide(L)'
;MISKTGKQNNQNILVQFQILALLSFLKNCNPFCEKKCKANRYWLRQSLPEVIEDADELFSNEKYMEVYELLNRLKFREDAEVHWRLCRALFKMSSNNSLSKVVRNEMISEGYELIRRALELCPNNANIHKWAAIIIDAKSGAEGTVSRIHSYGMVKIHLLKAAELNPNDVTVYYMLGHWCFALSNMTWFQRKICSLLFAACPTSTYDEAHAYFVKAETTKPRFYIPNLYLLGCTSFYLNDFCRARYYLSVASNCTPRTRFETECVVAARRLNKPLLEQNSPSD
;
A
#
# COMPACT_ATOMS: atom_id res chain seq x y z
N MET A 1 -70.34 -3.42 45.80
CA MET A 1 -69.23 -2.56 45.31
C MET A 1 -68.11 -3.41 44.69
N ILE A 2 -68.38 -4.24 43.69
CA ILE A 2 -67.35 -5.00 42.96
C ILE A 2 -67.84 -5.21 41.52
N SER A 3 -67.56 -4.28 40.60
CA SER A 3 -67.70 -4.56 39.15
C SER A 3 -67.05 -3.55 38.21
N LYS A 4 -66.52 -2.42 38.68
CA LYS A 4 -65.90 -1.41 37.79
C LYS A 4 -64.38 -1.58 37.59
N THR A 5 -63.67 -2.28 38.49
CA THR A 5 -62.21 -2.46 38.43
C THR A 5 -61.74 -3.51 37.42
N GLY A 6 -62.54 -4.55 37.13
CA GLY A 6 -62.17 -5.61 36.17
C GLY A 6 -62.21 -5.19 34.70
N LYS A 7 -63.11 -4.26 34.33
CA LYS A 7 -63.24 -3.77 32.94
C LYS A 7 -62.10 -2.83 32.54
N GLN A 8 -61.61 -1.99 33.46
CA GLN A 8 -60.48 -1.09 33.20
C GLN A 8 -59.14 -1.83 33.06
N ASN A 9 -58.90 -2.90 33.83
CA ASN A 9 -57.68 -3.70 33.69
C ASN A 9 -57.61 -4.46 32.37
N ASN A 10 -58.72 -5.04 31.90
CA ASN A 10 -58.74 -5.73 30.61
C ASN A 10 -58.57 -4.77 29.41
N GLN A 11 -59.06 -3.53 29.51
CA GLN A 11 -58.84 -2.51 28.48
C GLN A 11 -57.36 -2.08 28.43
N ASN A 12 -56.70 -1.89 29.57
CA ASN A 12 -55.28 -1.53 29.61
C ASN A 12 -54.38 -2.64 29.05
N ILE A 13 -54.70 -3.91 29.32
CA ILE A 13 -53.97 -5.06 28.77
C ILE A 13 -54.14 -5.14 27.25
N LEU A 14 -55.38 -4.94 26.74
CA LEU A 14 -55.64 -4.94 25.31
C LEU A 14 -54.90 -3.81 24.57
N VAL A 15 -54.86 -2.62 25.16
CA VAL A 15 -54.12 -1.47 24.62
C VAL A 15 -52.61 -1.75 24.63
N GLN A 16 -52.09 -2.42 25.67
CA GLN A 16 -50.69 -2.81 25.74
C GLN A 16 -50.31 -3.83 24.65
N PHE A 17 -51.18 -4.82 24.38
CA PHE A 17 -51.00 -5.75 23.27
C PHE A 17 -51.07 -5.06 21.90
N GLN A 18 -51.97 -4.09 21.73
CA GLN A 18 -52.07 -3.29 20.50
C GLN A 18 -50.82 -2.42 20.29
N ILE A 19 -50.26 -1.81 21.34
CA ILE A 19 -49.03 -1.03 21.28
C ILE A 19 -47.82 -1.91 20.97
N LEU A 20 -47.72 -3.10 21.58
CA LEU A 20 -46.66 -4.06 21.27
C LEU A 20 -46.76 -4.57 19.82
N ALA A 21 -47.98 -4.83 19.34
CA ALA A 21 -48.21 -5.19 17.95
C ALA A 21 -47.81 -4.04 17.00
N LEU A 22 -48.16 -2.79 17.32
CA LEU A 22 -47.79 -1.60 16.55
C LEU A 22 -46.28 -1.36 16.56
N LEU A 23 -45.59 -1.56 17.69
CA LEU A 23 -44.13 -1.45 17.79
C LEU A 23 -43.43 -2.57 17.00
N SER A 24 -43.99 -3.77 16.98
CA SER A 24 -43.48 -4.87 16.15
C SER A 24 -43.67 -4.58 14.66
N PHE A 25 -44.82 -3.99 14.30
CA PHE A 25 -45.13 -3.56 12.95
C PHE A 25 -44.22 -2.39 12.52
N LEU A 26 -43.98 -1.40 13.38
CA LEU A 26 -43.05 -0.29 13.12
C LEU A 26 -41.59 -0.74 13.05
N LYS A 27 -41.19 -1.77 13.81
CA LYS A 27 -39.89 -2.44 13.62
C LYS A 27 -39.79 -3.12 12.24
N ASN A 28 -40.86 -3.77 11.79
CA ASN A 28 -40.92 -4.40 10.46
C ASN A 28 -41.10 -3.39 9.30
N CYS A 29 -41.62 -2.20 9.58
CA CYS A 29 -41.79 -1.10 8.62
C CYS A 29 -40.62 -0.11 8.61
N ASN A 30 -39.53 -0.35 9.37
CA ASN A 30 -38.33 0.47 9.28
C ASN A 30 -37.51 0.08 8.02
N PRO A 31 -37.54 0.89 6.95
CA PRO A 31 -36.88 0.54 5.69
C PRO A 31 -35.34 0.63 5.78
N PHE A 32 -34.80 1.07 6.92
CA PHE A 32 -33.36 1.13 7.20
C PHE A 32 -32.82 -0.09 7.95
N CYS A 33 -33.68 -0.99 8.48
CA CYS A 33 -33.22 -2.19 9.18
C CYS A 33 -32.77 -3.32 8.22
N GLU A 34 -33.09 -3.24 6.92
CA GLU A 34 -32.81 -4.29 5.93
C GLU A 34 -31.38 -4.27 5.34
N LYS A 35 -30.55 -3.25 5.60
CA LYS A 35 -29.23 -3.14 4.95
C LYS A 35 -28.23 -4.20 5.39
N LYS A 36 -28.39 -4.81 6.59
CA LYS A 36 -27.53 -5.91 7.04
C LYS A 36 -27.84 -7.25 6.35
N CYS A 37 -29.05 -7.47 5.84
CA CYS A 37 -29.49 -8.77 5.34
C CYS A 37 -29.48 -8.92 3.81
N LYS A 38 -29.34 -7.84 3.03
CA LYS A 38 -29.24 -7.94 1.56
C LYS A 38 -27.84 -8.33 1.06
N ALA A 39 -26.80 -8.13 1.87
CA ALA A 39 -25.47 -8.64 1.57
C ALA A 39 -25.42 -10.18 1.60
N ASN A 40 -26.20 -10.83 2.47
CA ASN A 40 -26.07 -12.28 2.74
C ASN A 40 -26.75 -13.21 1.72
N ARG A 41 -27.55 -12.72 0.76
CA ARG A 41 -28.31 -13.62 -0.14
C ARG A 41 -27.51 -14.21 -1.31
N TYR A 42 -26.33 -13.67 -1.63
CA TYR A 42 -25.47 -14.21 -2.70
C TYR A 42 -24.31 -15.10 -2.19
N TRP A 43 -24.07 -15.15 -0.87
CA TRP A 43 -22.88 -15.79 -0.27
C TRP A 43 -23.14 -17.12 0.44
N LEU A 44 -24.08 -17.92 -0.05
CA LEU A 44 -24.31 -19.27 0.48
C LEU A 44 -23.30 -20.33 0.00
N ARG A 45 -22.19 -19.95 -0.66
CA ARG A 45 -21.23 -20.94 -1.18
C ARG A 45 -19.76 -20.74 -0.86
N GLN A 46 -19.29 -19.52 -0.56
CA GLN A 46 -17.87 -19.28 -0.28
C GLN A 46 -17.65 -18.53 1.03
N SER A 47 -16.69 -18.98 1.82
CA SER A 47 -16.27 -18.34 3.06
C SER A 47 -15.39 -17.10 2.79
N LEU A 48 -15.26 -16.16 3.73
CA LEU A 48 -14.36 -15.01 3.55
C LEU A 48 -12.90 -15.43 3.28
N PRO A 49 -12.33 -16.41 3.99
CA PRO A 49 -11.00 -16.91 3.68
C PRO A 49 -10.85 -17.39 2.24
N GLU A 50 -11.82 -18.12 1.70
CA GLU A 50 -11.81 -18.56 0.29
C GLU A 50 -11.83 -17.37 -0.68
N VAL A 51 -12.67 -16.36 -0.42
CA VAL A 51 -12.70 -15.14 -1.25
C VAL A 51 -11.37 -14.38 -1.20
N ILE A 52 -10.72 -14.36 -0.04
CA ILE A 52 -9.40 -13.75 0.13
C ILE A 52 -8.33 -14.52 -0.65
N GLU A 53 -8.38 -15.85 -0.61
CA GLU A 53 -7.47 -16.72 -1.36
C GLU A 53 -7.65 -16.54 -2.88
N ASP A 54 -8.89 -16.55 -3.37
CA ASP A 54 -9.24 -16.25 -4.76
C ASP A 54 -8.70 -14.87 -5.18
N ALA A 55 -8.83 -13.86 -4.32
CA ALA A 55 -8.29 -12.52 -4.58
C ALA A 55 -6.76 -12.46 -4.60
N ASP A 56 -6.08 -13.28 -3.80
CA ASP A 56 -4.61 -13.42 -3.81
C ASP A 56 -4.12 -14.15 -5.07
N GLU A 57 -4.85 -15.16 -5.54
CA GLU A 57 -4.56 -15.86 -6.80
C GLU A 57 -4.77 -14.93 -8.01
N LEU A 58 -5.91 -14.23 -8.08
CA LEU A 58 -6.19 -13.26 -9.16
C LEU A 58 -5.13 -12.16 -9.21
N PHE A 59 -4.70 -11.66 -8.05
CA PHE A 59 -3.64 -10.64 -7.99
C PHE A 59 -2.30 -11.18 -8.48
N SER A 60 -1.94 -12.41 -8.10
CA SER A 60 -0.72 -13.08 -8.57
C SER A 60 -0.70 -13.29 -10.09
N ASN A 61 -1.89 -13.45 -10.69
CA ASN A 61 -2.11 -13.54 -12.14
C ASN A 61 -2.28 -12.17 -12.83
N GLU A 62 -1.99 -11.07 -12.14
CA GLU A 62 -2.12 -9.69 -12.63
C GLU A 62 -3.55 -9.28 -13.05
N LYS A 63 -4.57 -10.01 -12.60
CA LYS A 63 -6.00 -9.77 -12.87
C LYS A 63 -6.60 -8.78 -11.87
N TYR A 64 -6.08 -7.54 -11.89
CA TYR A 64 -6.39 -6.55 -10.85
C TYR A 64 -7.85 -6.05 -10.87
N MET A 65 -8.48 -5.99 -12.04
CA MET A 65 -9.89 -5.58 -12.17
C MET A 65 -10.81 -6.61 -11.52
N GLU A 66 -10.53 -7.89 -11.71
CA GLU A 66 -11.28 -9.00 -11.13
C GLU A 66 -11.12 -9.02 -9.60
N VAL A 67 -9.92 -8.72 -9.08
CA VAL A 67 -9.72 -8.52 -7.63
C VAL A 67 -10.59 -7.37 -7.12
N TYR A 68 -10.63 -6.24 -7.83
CA TYR A 68 -11.48 -5.11 -7.48
C TYR A 68 -12.96 -5.51 -7.49
N GLU A 69 -13.46 -6.15 -8.54
CA GLU A 69 -14.87 -6.56 -8.62
C GLU A 69 -15.28 -7.54 -7.52
N LEU A 70 -14.38 -8.46 -7.15
CA LEU A 70 -14.58 -9.43 -6.08
C LEU A 70 -14.64 -8.74 -4.70
N LEU A 71 -13.65 -7.92 -4.38
CA LEU A 71 -13.49 -7.33 -3.05
C LEU A 71 -14.28 -6.03 -2.83
N ASN A 72 -14.57 -5.25 -3.88
CA ASN A 72 -15.32 -3.99 -3.77
C ASN A 72 -16.73 -4.20 -3.23
N ARG A 73 -17.34 -5.37 -3.47
CA ARG A 73 -18.63 -5.77 -2.89
C ARG A 73 -18.58 -5.91 -1.37
N LEU A 74 -17.39 -6.18 -0.84
CA LEU A 74 -17.11 -6.37 0.58
C LEU A 74 -16.46 -5.13 1.22
N LYS A 75 -16.27 -4.02 0.50
CA LYS A 75 -15.52 -2.86 1.01
C LYS A 75 -16.10 -2.22 2.26
N PHE A 76 -17.42 -2.30 2.43
CA PHE A 76 -18.12 -1.78 3.61
C PHE A 76 -18.13 -2.75 4.79
N ARG A 77 -17.62 -3.97 4.61
CA ARG A 77 -17.30 -4.86 5.72
C ARG A 77 -16.10 -4.27 6.46
N GLU A 78 -16.15 -4.25 7.78
CA GLU A 78 -15.03 -3.81 8.62
C GLU A 78 -14.00 -4.95 8.73
N ASP A 79 -13.33 -5.23 7.63
CA ASP A 79 -12.34 -6.30 7.54
C ASP A 79 -11.03 -5.79 6.94
N ALA A 80 -10.00 -5.77 7.77
CA ALA A 80 -8.70 -5.23 7.41
C ALA A 80 -8.05 -5.99 6.25
N GLU A 81 -8.27 -7.32 6.17
CA GLU A 81 -7.70 -8.19 5.13
C GLU A 81 -8.32 -7.93 3.75
N VAL A 82 -9.60 -7.54 3.72
CA VAL A 82 -10.27 -7.05 2.50
C VAL A 82 -9.74 -5.67 2.11
N HIS A 83 -9.65 -4.74 3.07
CA HIS A 83 -9.30 -3.34 2.80
C HIS A 83 -7.91 -3.18 2.17
N TRP A 84 -6.87 -3.81 2.73
CA TRP A 84 -5.52 -3.65 2.19
C TRP A 84 -5.36 -4.35 0.83
N ARG A 85 -6.06 -5.47 0.61
CA ARG A 85 -6.09 -6.18 -0.69
C ARG A 85 -6.82 -5.39 -1.78
N LEU A 86 -7.91 -4.72 -1.42
CA LEU A 86 -8.60 -3.83 -2.34
C LEU A 86 -7.75 -2.59 -2.66
N CYS A 87 -7.09 -2.00 -1.66
CA CYS A 87 -6.16 -0.90 -1.87
C CYS A 87 -5.03 -1.27 -2.83
N ARG A 88 -4.39 -2.44 -2.69
CA ARG A 88 -3.32 -2.84 -3.61
C ARG A 88 -3.81 -3.00 -5.05
N ALA A 89 -5.02 -3.50 -5.25
CA ALA A 89 -5.60 -3.68 -6.57
C ALA A 89 -5.87 -2.32 -7.22
N LEU A 90 -6.50 -1.40 -6.49
CA LEU A 90 -6.71 -0.01 -6.91
C LEU A 90 -5.39 0.68 -7.29
N PHE A 91 -4.35 0.54 -6.46
CA PHE A 91 -3.04 1.10 -6.76
C PHE A 91 -2.44 0.52 -8.05
N LYS A 92 -2.51 -0.80 -8.25
CA LYS A 92 -2.02 -1.44 -9.48
C LYS A 92 -2.79 -0.98 -10.72
N MET A 93 -4.12 -0.90 -10.64
CA MET A 93 -4.96 -0.38 -11.72
C MET A 93 -4.65 1.09 -12.03
N SER A 94 -4.38 1.91 -11.00
CA SER A 94 -4.00 3.31 -11.17
C SER A 94 -2.66 3.51 -11.90
N SER A 95 -1.84 2.47 -12.03
CA SER A 95 -0.58 2.53 -12.79
C SER A 95 -0.79 2.43 -14.32
N ASN A 96 -2.02 2.16 -14.78
CA ASN A 96 -2.34 2.09 -16.20
C ASN A 96 -2.37 3.49 -16.84
N ASN A 97 -1.44 3.76 -17.75
CA ASN A 97 -1.31 5.05 -18.44
C ASN A 97 -2.42 5.34 -19.45
N SER A 98 -3.24 4.35 -19.81
CA SER A 98 -4.43 4.56 -20.66
C SER A 98 -5.57 5.25 -19.91
N LEU A 99 -5.53 5.29 -18.57
CA LEU A 99 -6.52 5.98 -17.74
C LEU A 99 -6.20 7.48 -17.61
N SER A 100 -7.25 8.30 -17.51
CA SER A 100 -7.09 9.73 -17.26
C SER A 100 -6.44 9.98 -15.88
N LYS A 101 -5.71 11.09 -15.74
CA LYS A 101 -5.09 11.47 -14.45
C LYS A 101 -6.12 11.56 -13.33
N VAL A 102 -7.33 12.05 -13.63
CA VAL A 102 -8.43 12.17 -12.65
C VAL A 102 -8.82 10.81 -12.11
N VAL A 103 -9.10 9.84 -12.99
CA VAL A 103 -9.50 8.48 -12.59
C VAL A 103 -8.40 7.80 -11.77
N ARG A 104 -7.13 7.95 -12.17
CA ARG A 104 -5.99 7.39 -11.40
C ARG A 104 -5.92 7.99 -10.00
N ASN A 105 -6.13 9.29 -9.86
CA ASN A 105 -6.12 9.98 -8.58
C ASN A 105 -7.30 9.58 -7.68
N GLU A 106 -8.48 9.33 -8.25
CA GLU A 106 -9.65 8.82 -7.53
C GLU A 106 -9.39 7.41 -6.97
N MET A 107 -8.82 6.51 -7.79
CA MET A 107 -8.42 5.16 -7.34
C MET A 107 -7.42 5.21 -6.18
N ILE A 108 -6.41 6.10 -6.27
CA ILE A 108 -5.42 6.30 -5.20
C ILE A 108 -6.09 6.84 -3.93
N SER A 109 -7.04 7.78 -4.09
CA SER A 109 -7.77 8.37 -2.96
C SER A 109 -8.67 7.33 -2.26
N GLU A 110 -9.37 6.49 -3.02
CA GLU A 110 -10.15 5.38 -2.46
C GLU A 110 -9.26 4.36 -1.74
N GLY A 111 -8.11 4.00 -2.33
CA GLY A 111 -7.12 3.13 -1.69
C GLY A 111 -6.61 3.69 -0.36
N TYR A 112 -6.37 5.01 -0.29
CA TYR A 112 -5.93 5.68 0.92
C TYR A 112 -6.97 5.58 2.04
N GLU A 113 -8.25 5.81 1.74
CA GLU A 113 -9.33 5.67 2.73
C GLU A 113 -9.48 4.23 3.25
N LEU A 114 -9.35 3.24 2.36
CA LEU A 114 -9.36 1.82 2.74
C LEU A 114 -8.21 1.49 3.68
N ILE A 115 -6.99 1.94 3.40
CA ILE A 115 -5.83 1.67 4.27
C ILE A 115 -5.93 2.41 5.59
N ARG A 116 -6.45 3.64 5.61
CA ARG A 116 -6.71 4.35 6.87
C ARG A 116 -7.64 3.54 7.77
N ARG A 117 -8.71 2.98 7.21
CA ARG A 117 -9.61 2.11 7.97
C ARG A 117 -8.95 0.80 8.39
N ALA A 118 -8.14 0.20 7.52
CA ALA A 118 -7.41 -1.03 7.83
C ALA A 118 -6.43 -0.84 9.01
N LEU A 119 -5.75 0.31 9.09
CA LEU A 119 -4.87 0.67 10.21
C LEU A 119 -5.62 0.80 11.54
N GLU A 120 -6.85 1.34 11.51
CA GLU A 120 -7.70 1.43 12.70
C GLU A 120 -8.16 0.05 13.19
N LEU A 121 -8.46 -0.86 12.25
CA LEU A 121 -8.95 -2.21 12.55
C LEU A 121 -7.83 -3.16 13.03
N CYS A 122 -6.65 -3.10 12.39
CA CYS A 122 -5.55 -4.00 12.66
C CYS A 122 -4.19 -3.28 12.57
N PRO A 123 -3.81 -2.52 13.61
CA PRO A 123 -2.58 -1.72 13.60
C PRO A 123 -1.29 -2.55 13.63
N ASN A 124 -1.36 -3.85 13.98
CA ASN A 124 -0.19 -4.72 14.07
C ASN A 124 -0.08 -5.68 12.88
N ASN A 125 -0.34 -5.20 11.67
CA ASN A 125 -0.25 -5.99 10.44
C ASN A 125 0.81 -5.44 9.48
N ALA A 126 1.80 -6.26 9.14
CA ALA A 126 2.91 -5.85 8.27
C ALA A 126 2.46 -5.41 6.87
N ASN A 127 1.47 -6.11 6.28
CA ASN A 127 0.97 -5.80 4.94
C ASN A 127 0.24 -4.46 4.92
N ILE A 128 -0.53 -4.15 5.97
CA ILE A 128 -1.24 -2.87 6.08
C ILE A 128 -0.23 -1.73 6.16
N HIS A 129 0.81 -1.85 7.00
CA HIS A 129 1.87 -0.85 7.06
C HIS A 129 2.64 -0.70 5.75
N LYS A 130 2.95 -1.81 5.07
CA LYS A 130 3.58 -1.80 3.74
C LYS A 130 2.73 -1.03 2.72
N TRP A 131 1.44 -1.34 2.63
CA TRP A 131 0.54 -0.69 1.68
C TRP A 131 0.19 0.74 2.08
N ALA A 132 0.20 1.07 3.38
CA ALA A 132 0.13 2.45 3.86
C ALA A 132 1.28 3.30 3.33
N ALA A 133 2.53 2.84 3.46
CA ALA A 133 3.68 3.53 2.91
C ALA A 133 3.54 3.80 1.40
N ILE A 134 3.12 2.77 0.63
CA ILE A 134 2.95 2.88 -0.82
C ILE A 134 1.85 3.87 -1.20
N ILE A 135 0.65 3.75 -0.60
CA ILE A 135 -0.49 4.57 -1.00
C ILE A 135 -0.36 6.03 -0.53
N ILE A 136 0.29 6.26 0.62
CA ILE A 136 0.62 7.61 1.12
C ILE A 136 1.59 8.31 0.16
N ASP A 137 2.66 7.63 -0.27
CA ASP A 137 3.61 8.19 -1.26
C ASP A 137 2.92 8.47 -2.60
N ALA A 138 2.05 7.56 -3.06
CA ALA A 138 1.29 7.73 -4.29
C ALA A 138 0.34 8.93 -4.26
N LYS A 139 -0.46 9.05 -3.18
CA LYS A 139 -1.42 10.15 -2.99
C LYS A 139 -0.70 11.49 -2.90
N SER A 140 0.33 11.57 -2.06
CA SER A 140 1.10 12.81 -1.90
C SER A 140 1.87 13.19 -3.18
N GLY A 141 2.36 12.20 -3.94
CA GLY A 141 2.93 12.42 -5.26
C GLY A 141 1.92 12.96 -6.29
N ALA A 142 0.66 12.52 -6.23
CA ALA A 142 -0.41 13.03 -7.09
C ALA A 142 -0.80 14.48 -6.76
N GLU A 143 -0.68 14.88 -5.48
CA GLU A 143 -0.89 16.25 -4.99
C GLU A 143 0.28 17.18 -5.34
N GLY A 144 1.50 16.65 -5.41
CA GLY A 144 2.68 17.35 -5.91
C GLY A 144 3.93 17.15 -5.06
N THR A 145 5.07 17.62 -5.55
CA THR A 145 6.39 17.40 -4.93
C THR A 145 6.46 17.86 -3.48
N VAL A 146 5.82 18.98 -3.13
CA VAL A 146 5.80 19.50 -1.76
C VAL A 146 5.04 18.57 -0.81
N SER A 147 3.83 18.15 -1.18
CA SER A 147 3.05 17.19 -0.38
C SER A 147 3.81 15.87 -0.23
N ARG A 148 4.45 15.41 -1.31
CA ARG A 148 5.28 14.21 -1.30
C ARG A 148 6.44 14.30 -0.30
N ILE A 149 7.18 15.41 -0.25
CA ILE A 149 8.26 15.58 0.74
C ILE A 149 7.68 15.61 2.17
N HIS A 150 6.54 16.25 2.39
CA HIS A 150 5.88 16.26 3.70
C HIS A 150 5.50 14.85 4.18
N SER A 151 5.11 13.96 3.26
CA SER A 151 4.69 12.60 3.59
C SER A 151 5.87 11.65 3.90
N TYR A 152 7.11 12.00 3.54
CA TYR A 152 8.28 11.12 3.67
C TYR A 152 8.51 10.61 5.08
N GLY A 153 8.30 11.44 6.11
CA GLY A 153 8.42 11.01 7.51
C GLY A 153 7.42 9.91 7.86
N MET A 154 6.15 10.09 7.49
CA MET A 154 5.08 9.13 7.71
C MET A 154 5.35 7.81 6.95
N VAL A 155 5.78 7.91 5.68
CA VAL A 155 6.14 6.76 4.86
C VAL A 155 7.24 5.93 5.54
N LYS A 156 8.30 6.57 6.04
CA LYS A 156 9.39 5.86 6.75
C LYS A 156 8.88 5.16 8.01
N ILE A 157 8.02 5.79 8.81
CA ILE A 157 7.45 5.18 10.02
C ILE A 157 6.71 3.88 9.66
N HIS A 158 5.84 3.92 8.64
CA HIS A 158 5.12 2.72 8.21
C HIS A 158 6.05 1.65 7.66
N LEU A 159 7.07 2.00 6.87
CA LEU A 159 8.05 1.04 6.36
C LEU A 159 8.86 0.37 7.48
N LEU A 160 9.31 1.13 8.48
CA LEU A 160 10.03 0.58 9.63
C LEU A 160 9.13 -0.37 10.44
N LYS A 161 7.86 0.01 10.67
CA LYS A 161 6.91 -0.87 11.37
C LYS A 161 6.59 -2.14 10.56
N ALA A 162 6.48 -2.04 9.24
CA ALA A 162 6.32 -3.20 8.37
C ALA A 162 7.54 -4.15 8.46
N ALA A 163 8.76 -3.60 8.50
CA ALA A 163 9.98 -4.38 8.64
C ALA A 163 10.13 -5.04 10.02
N GLU A 164 9.65 -4.37 11.08
CA GLU A 164 9.59 -4.93 12.44
C GLU A 164 8.62 -6.12 12.49
N LEU A 165 7.41 -5.96 11.93
CA LEU A 165 6.35 -6.96 11.96
C LEU A 165 6.62 -8.14 11.00
N ASN A 166 7.30 -7.90 9.87
CA ASN A 166 7.72 -8.93 8.93
C ASN A 166 9.17 -8.68 8.46
N PRO A 167 10.17 -9.21 9.21
CA PRO A 167 11.58 -9.02 8.90
C PRO A 167 12.05 -9.66 7.60
N ASN A 168 11.24 -10.51 6.96
CA ASN A 168 11.60 -11.22 5.73
C ASN A 168 11.04 -10.55 4.46
N ASP A 169 10.29 -9.46 4.58
CA ASP A 169 9.76 -8.74 3.42
C ASP A 169 10.85 -7.92 2.72
N VAL A 170 11.46 -8.52 1.71
CA VAL A 170 12.51 -7.89 0.89
C VAL A 170 12.06 -6.62 0.19
N THR A 171 10.77 -6.49 -0.12
CA THR A 171 10.25 -5.28 -0.77
C THR A 171 10.31 -4.10 0.19
N VAL A 172 10.06 -4.31 1.48
CA VAL A 172 10.11 -3.25 2.50
C VAL A 172 11.52 -2.70 2.65
N TYR A 173 12.54 -3.56 2.70
CA TYR A 173 13.93 -3.10 2.74
C TYR A 173 14.35 -2.34 1.49
N TYR A 174 13.92 -2.81 0.31
CA TYR A 174 14.14 -2.04 -0.92
C TYR A 174 13.49 -0.65 -0.86
N MET A 175 12.25 -0.55 -0.36
CA MET A 175 11.57 0.75 -0.21
C MET A 175 12.27 1.66 0.81
N LEU A 176 12.78 1.12 1.92
CA LEU A 176 13.59 1.86 2.89
C LEU A 176 14.90 2.36 2.26
N GLY A 177 15.61 1.51 1.52
CA GLY A 177 16.82 1.88 0.81
C GLY A 177 16.56 2.95 -0.25
N HIS A 178 15.47 2.80 -1.02
CA HIS A 178 15.06 3.78 -2.02
C HIS A 178 14.73 5.13 -1.39
N TRP A 179 14.03 5.13 -0.25
CA TRP A 179 13.75 6.34 0.52
C TRP A 179 15.04 7.04 0.96
N CYS A 180 15.99 6.27 1.54
CA CYS A 180 17.28 6.80 1.99
C CYS A 180 18.10 7.37 0.82
N PHE A 181 18.12 6.65 -0.30
CA PHE A 181 18.79 7.06 -1.52
C PHE A 181 18.20 8.36 -2.09
N ALA A 182 16.87 8.44 -2.18
CA ALA A 182 16.18 9.62 -2.72
C ALA A 182 16.47 10.88 -1.90
N LEU A 183 16.52 10.78 -0.57
CA LEU A 183 16.90 11.87 0.31
C LEU A 183 18.37 12.25 0.22
N SER A 184 19.26 11.25 0.14
CA SER A 184 20.70 11.47 -0.03
C SER A 184 20.98 12.17 -1.36
N ASN A 185 20.22 11.82 -2.40
CA ASN A 185 20.35 12.35 -3.74
C ASN A 185 19.56 13.65 -4.00
N MET A 186 18.98 14.29 -2.97
CA MET A 186 18.33 15.60 -3.12
C MET A 186 19.35 16.68 -3.48
N THR A 187 19.01 17.47 -4.50
CA THR A 187 19.83 18.63 -4.90
C THR A 187 19.82 19.71 -3.81
N TRP A 188 20.83 20.58 -3.79
CA TRP A 188 20.88 21.72 -2.88
C TRP A 188 19.60 22.57 -2.94
N PHE A 189 19.05 22.76 -4.15
CA PHE A 189 17.80 23.51 -4.34
C PHE A 189 16.59 22.80 -3.71
N GLN A 190 16.46 21.49 -3.91
CA GLN A 190 15.41 20.70 -3.26
C GLN A 190 15.52 20.74 -1.73
N ARG A 191 16.74 20.64 -1.19
CA ARG A 191 17.00 20.78 0.25
C ARG A 191 16.61 22.15 0.78
N LYS A 192 16.90 23.23 0.02
CA LYS A 192 16.54 24.60 0.41
C LYS A 192 15.03 24.83 0.43
N ILE A 193 14.29 24.31 -0.56
CA ILE A 193 12.82 24.34 -0.56
C ILE A 193 12.29 23.57 0.66
N CYS A 194 12.84 22.38 0.90
CA CYS A 194 12.47 21.53 2.03
C CYS A 194 12.69 22.24 3.37
N SER A 195 13.83 22.89 3.60
CA SER A 195 14.10 23.65 4.83
C SER A 195 13.22 24.89 5.02
N LEU A 196 12.66 25.45 3.94
CA LEU A 196 11.75 26.59 4.02
C LEU A 196 10.33 26.15 4.40
N LEU A 197 9.91 24.98 3.91
CA LEU A 197 8.55 24.47 4.09
C LEU A 197 8.39 23.62 5.34
N PHE A 198 9.48 23.04 5.86
CA PHE A 198 9.46 22.12 6.99
C PHE A 198 10.39 22.61 8.11
N ALA A 199 9.99 22.36 9.36
CA ALA A 199 10.80 22.68 10.53
C ALA A 199 12.18 22.00 10.50
N ALA A 200 12.24 20.78 9.96
CA ALA A 200 13.49 20.08 9.64
C ALA A 200 13.29 19.28 8.34
N CYS A 201 14.20 19.45 7.39
CA CYS A 201 14.19 18.63 6.18
C CYS A 201 14.62 17.20 6.55
N PRO A 202 13.88 16.14 6.16
CA PRO A 202 14.33 14.78 6.38
C PRO A 202 15.68 14.55 5.69
N THR A 203 16.63 14.00 6.43
CA THR A 203 17.97 13.64 5.95
C THR A 203 18.20 12.13 6.05
N SER A 204 19.10 11.65 5.21
CA SER A 204 19.59 10.27 5.19
C SER A 204 20.95 10.24 4.49
N THR A 205 21.62 9.09 4.50
CA THR A 205 22.94 8.90 3.89
C THR A 205 22.94 7.76 2.87
N TYR A 206 23.95 7.78 1.98
CA TYR A 206 24.17 6.68 1.04
C TYR A 206 24.54 5.37 1.76
N ASP A 207 25.20 5.45 2.93
CA ASP A 207 25.49 4.29 3.78
C ASP A 207 24.22 3.61 4.30
N GLU A 208 23.26 4.39 4.80
CA GLU A 208 21.95 3.86 5.22
C GLU A 208 21.22 3.18 4.04
N ALA A 209 21.20 3.86 2.88
CA ALA A 209 20.59 3.31 1.68
C ALA A 209 21.23 1.98 1.28
N HIS A 210 22.57 1.95 1.23
CA HIS A 210 23.34 0.75 0.91
C HIS A 210 23.04 -0.40 1.89
N ALA A 211 23.00 -0.13 3.21
CA ALA A 211 22.69 -1.14 4.22
C ALA A 211 21.33 -1.80 4.00
N TYR A 212 20.29 -1.00 3.70
CA TYR A 212 18.96 -1.54 3.41
C TYR A 212 18.91 -2.35 2.12
N PHE A 213 19.55 -1.89 1.05
CA PHE A 213 19.57 -2.65 -0.20
C PHE A 213 20.38 -3.94 -0.09
N VAL A 214 21.49 -3.94 0.66
CA VAL A 214 22.25 -5.17 0.96
C VAL A 214 21.37 -6.11 1.75
N LYS A 215 20.63 -5.63 2.76
CA LYS A 215 19.70 -6.46 3.52
C LYS A 215 18.66 -7.13 2.60
N ALA A 216 18.06 -6.37 1.69
CA ALA A 216 17.11 -6.91 0.71
C ALA A 216 17.75 -8.00 -0.17
N GLU A 217 18.97 -7.76 -0.67
CA GLU A 217 19.72 -8.69 -1.51
C GLU A 217 20.16 -9.95 -0.76
N THR A 218 20.58 -9.82 0.51
CA THR A 218 20.97 -10.97 1.34
C THR A 218 19.78 -11.85 1.71
N THR A 219 18.59 -11.26 1.90
CA THR A 219 17.38 -12.02 2.23
C THR A 219 16.84 -12.78 1.03
N LYS A 220 16.85 -12.17 -0.17
CA LYS A 220 16.49 -12.85 -1.41
C LYS A 220 17.38 -12.36 -2.56
N PRO A 221 18.43 -13.11 -2.91
CA PRO A 221 19.35 -12.71 -3.97
C PRO A 221 18.64 -12.50 -5.30
N ARG A 222 19.00 -11.43 -6.01
CA ARG A 222 18.51 -11.07 -7.35
C ARG A 222 16.99 -10.99 -7.45
N PHE A 223 16.30 -10.68 -6.35
CA PHE A 223 14.84 -10.63 -6.36
C PHE A 223 14.27 -9.50 -7.23
N TYR A 224 15.02 -8.41 -7.40
CA TYR A 224 14.54 -7.22 -8.10
C TYR A 224 15.70 -6.43 -8.74
N ILE A 225 15.64 -6.24 -10.06
CA ILE A 225 16.69 -5.55 -10.83
C ILE A 225 16.96 -4.12 -10.33
N PRO A 226 15.94 -3.31 -9.97
CA PRO A 226 16.15 -1.98 -9.43
C PRO A 226 16.89 -1.98 -8.09
N ASN A 227 16.77 -3.03 -7.27
CA ASN A 227 17.59 -3.16 -6.05
C ASN A 227 19.07 -3.27 -6.39
N LEU A 228 19.42 -4.14 -7.35
CA LEU A 228 20.80 -4.31 -7.83
C LEU A 228 21.36 -3.03 -8.46
N TYR A 229 20.54 -2.35 -9.27
CA TYR A 229 20.93 -1.08 -9.87
C TYR A 229 21.23 -0.03 -8.80
N LEU A 230 20.35 0.13 -7.80
CA LEU A 230 20.56 1.09 -6.72
C LEU A 230 21.70 0.71 -5.77
N LEU A 231 21.98 -0.59 -5.57
CA LEU A 231 23.22 -1.05 -4.92
C LEU A 231 24.46 -0.59 -5.67
N GLY A 232 24.45 -0.72 -7.00
CA GLY A 232 25.52 -0.21 -7.86
C GLY A 232 25.69 1.31 -7.74
N CYS A 233 24.59 2.06 -7.81
CA CYS A 233 24.60 3.52 -7.67
C CYS A 233 25.06 3.98 -6.28
N THR A 234 24.55 3.39 -5.20
CA THR A 234 24.98 3.73 -3.83
C THR A 234 26.46 3.46 -3.63
N SER A 235 26.94 2.29 -4.09
CA SER A 235 28.37 1.96 -4.03
C SER A 235 29.23 2.97 -4.81
N PHE A 236 28.76 3.43 -5.97
CA PHE A 236 29.44 4.46 -6.76
C PHE A 236 29.53 5.79 -6.00
N TYR A 237 28.45 6.26 -5.37
CA TYR A 237 28.45 7.48 -4.57
C TYR A 237 29.31 7.37 -3.30
N LEU A 238 29.50 6.16 -2.78
CA LEU A 238 30.41 5.86 -1.67
C LEU A 238 31.87 5.68 -2.12
N ASN A 239 32.18 5.89 -3.40
CA ASN A 239 33.49 5.65 -4.02
C ASN A 239 33.99 4.20 -3.94
N ASP A 240 33.11 3.23 -3.69
CA ASP A 240 33.44 1.81 -3.81
C ASP A 240 33.20 1.33 -5.23
N PHE A 241 34.15 1.67 -6.11
CA PHE A 241 34.04 1.37 -7.53
C PHE A 241 34.08 -0.13 -7.83
N CYS A 242 34.69 -0.95 -6.96
CA CYS A 242 34.72 -2.40 -7.11
C CYS A 242 33.31 -2.99 -6.94
N ARG A 243 32.62 -2.67 -5.83
CA ARG A 243 31.23 -3.10 -5.61
C ARG A 243 30.27 -2.48 -6.62
N ALA A 244 30.47 -1.21 -6.97
CA ALA A 244 29.65 -0.55 -7.99
C ALA A 244 29.70 -1.31 -9.32
N ARG A 245 30.90 -1.62 -9.81
CA ARG A 245 31.08 -2.40 -11.04
C ARG A 245 30.41 -3.76 -10.98
N TYR A 246 30.57 -4.47 -9.87
CA TYR A 246 29.96 -5.79 -9.68
C TYR A 246 28.44 -5.71 -9.80
N TYR A 247 27.77 -4.89 -8.99
CA TYR A 247 26.32 -4.82 -8.97
C TYR A 247 25.73 -4.24 -10.26
N LEU A 248 26.38 -3.22 -10.85
CA LEU A 248 25.94 -2.67 -12.14
C LEU A 248 26.10 -3.69 -13.27
N SER A 249 27.16 -4.50 -13.26
CA SER A 249 27.34 -5.60 -14.22
C SER A 249 26.22 -6.63 -14.07
N VAL A 250 25.95 -7.09 -12.84
CA VAL A 250 24.86 -8.04 -12.58
C VAL A 250 23.52 -7.47 -13.04
N ALA A 251 23.18 -6.24 -12.64
CA ALA A 251 21.94 -5.58 -13.05
C ALA A 251 21.81 -5.47 -14.57
N SER A 252 22.89 -5.09 -15.27
CA SER A 252 22.90 -4.91 -16.72
C SER A 252 22.72 -6.19 -17.54
N ASN A 253 23.01 -7.34 -16.93
CA ASN A 253 22.93 -8.67 -17.55
C ASN A 253 21.61 -9.39 -17.24
N CYS A 254 20.75 -8.82 -16.39
CA CYS A 254 19.43 -9.37 -16.13
C CYS A 254 18.46 -9.10 -17.29
N THR A 255 17.51 -10.01 -17.50
CA THR A 255 16.40 -9.82 -18.46
C THR A 255 15.27 -9.04 -17.78
N PRO A 256 14.98 -7.80 -18.21
CA PRO A 256 13.91 -6.99 -17.61
C PRO A 256 12.53 -7.51 -18.05
N ARG A 257 11.55 -7.42 -17.15
CA ARG A 257 10.15 -7.78 -17.39
C ARG A 257 9.24 -6.55 -17.53
N THR A 258 9.62 -5.46 -16.87
CA THR A 258 8.85 -4.21 -16.87
C THR A 258 9.63 -3.10 -17.54
N ARG A 259 8.93 -2.07 -18.03
CA ARG A 259 9.57 -0.85 -18.56
C ARG A 259 10.55 -0.23 -17.56
N PHE A 260 10.17 -0.19 -16.28
CA PHE A 260 11.02 0.35 -15.22
C PHE A 260 12.31 -0.46 -15.04
N GLU A 261 12.23 -1.79 -15.10
CA GLU A 261 13.41 -2.65 -15.08
C GLU A 261 14.29 -2.42 -16.30
N THR A 262 13.70 -2.26 -17.49
CA THR A 262 14.45 -1.94 -18.72
C THR A 262 15.23 -0.64 -18.58
N GLU A 263 14.60 0.40 -18.02
CA GLU A 263 15.25 1.68 -17.73
C GLU A 263 16.43 1.51 -16.76
N CYS A 264 16.27 0.70 -15.70
CA CYS A 264 17.34 0.38 -14.76
C CYS A 264 18.50 -0.37 -15.42
N VAL A 265 18.22 -1.35 -16.29
CA VAL A 265 19.24 -2.12 -17.03
C VAL A 265 20.06 -1.19 -17.94
N VAL A 266 19.39 -0.31 -18.69
CA VAL A 266 20.05 0.66 -19.58
C VAL A 266 20.89 1.65 -18.77
N ALA A 267 20.35 2.17 -17.67
CA ALA A 267 21.06 3.07 -16.78
C ALA A 267 22.29 2.40 -16.14
N ALA A 268 22.16 1.13 -15.75
CA ALA A 268 23.27 0.34 -15.21
C ALA A 268 24.41 0.20 -16.23
N ARG A 269 24.10 -0.13 -17.49
CA ARG A 269 25.10 -0.22 -18.58
C ARG A 269 25.81 1.11 -18.78
N ARG A 270 25.04 2.21 -18.82
CA ARG A 270 25.58 3.56 -19.04
C ARG A 270 26.54 3.97 -17.93
N LEU A 271 26.18 3.72 -16.68
CA LEU A 271 27.01 4.06 -15.52
C LEU A 271 28.25 3.16 -15.42
N ASN A 272 28.13 1.89 -15.80
CA ASN A 272 29.24 0.93 -15.68
C ASN A 272 30.29 1.09 -16.79
N LYS A 273 29.93 1.59 -17.97
CA LYS A 273 30.83 1.74 -19.11
C LYS A 273 32.18 2.41 -18.76
N PRO A 274 32.20 3.64 -18.20
CA PRO A 274 33.47 4.29 -17.85
C PRO A 274 34.24 3.56 -16.73
N LEU A 275 33.52 2.89 -15.81
CA LEU A 275 34.17 2.14 -14.72
C LEU A 275 34.93 0.92 -15.24
N LEU A 276 34.47 0.30 -16.34
CA LEU A 276 35.14 -0.83 -16.97
C LEU A 276 36.41 -0.39 -17.73
N GLU A 277 36.32 0.74 -18.45
CA GLU A 277 37.41 1.33 -19.24
C GLU A 277 38.60 1.80 -18.38
N GLN A 278 38.38 2.15 -17.11
CA GLN A 278 39.45 2.57 -16.19
C GLN A 278 40.37 1.43 -15.69
N ASN A 279 39.98 0.16 -15.88
CA ASN A 279 40.80 -1.01 -15.47
C ASN A 279 41.24 -1.89 -16.64
N SER A 280 41.07 -1.47 -17.90
CA SER A 280 41.84 -2.09 -18.98
C SER A 280 43.30 -1.72 -18.77
N PRO A 281 44.24 -2.70 -18.72
CA PRO A 281 45.66 -2.39 -18.73
C PRO A 281 45.93 -1.50 -19.93
N SER A 282 46.73 -0.45 -19.74
CA SER A 282 47.30 0.29 -20.87
C SER A 282 48.16 -0.70 -21.63
N ASP A 283 47.73 -1.09 -22.83
CA ASP A 283 48.57 -1.84 -23.77
C ASP A 283 49.82 -1.01 -24.16
#